data_AF-A0A920YI89-F1
#
_entry.id   AF-A0A920YI89-F1
#
_cell.length_a   1.000
_cell.length_b   1.000
_cell.length_c   1.000
_cell.angle_alpha   90.00
_cell.angle_beta   90.00
_cell.angle_gamma   90.00
#
_symmetry.space_group_name_H-M   'P 1'
#
loop_
_entity.id
_entity.type
_entity.pdbx_description
1 polymer ?
#
loop_
_entity_poly.entity_id
_entity_poly.type
_entity_poly.pdbx_seq_one_letter_code
_entity_poly.pdbx_strand_id
1 'polypeptide(L)'
;MAGELDIWEAHPEAKYVVAAVTPAQYEWLESLGYRLEIDAGKTARLRVTAPLDPRYHYFDDYYPNSNGLYVVDFLEEINAAFPDLTELIDIGDAWMAGQPGEHDRDIWVLRITNEDPAYGSIEDKPVFFLFAAIHAREVVVPELAIRYIEYLTEGYGGEGGYGIDPDVTWLVNHNVAYVLVMQNPDGHWKNEENIGNYRRKNMDWDDGCSYPGYWGVDLNRNHSFMWNCCGGSSSNPCSETYHGPGRGSEPETQAFENYFATVMKDQNGPNGDDEIPPAAPITTTGIFITLHSYSDLVLWPWGFDDYGDAPNYAQLRTIGRKFAYYNGYDASGAIWYEVDGTTDDWTYGKFGIPSYTFEVGPEYGTCRGFFPPYDCIVGYAGRNFWAENKPAFLYAHKIARTPYMTAYGPDAESLATVPGAVSRGTPLQLTAAIADHRCCGDSPQPIAGAEYFIDAPGEDGTGLSMAPADGDWGDPSEVVTATVDTSGLAPGQHYLLVHGQNDNGDWGPFTAVFATVLTPTYGVALTPVTATQTGNIGESVTYTLTVTNLGSVTDTYTLALSNHVWTTTLSITTTAEVAPLGSVGVQVMVEVPLSAGAGQTDTVTVTATSQGDGTVSDSSVLTTTVCVPV
;
A
#
# COMPACT_ATOMS: atom_id res chain seq x y z
N MET A 1 -1.16 20.90 34.91
CA MET A 1 0.31 20.91 34.70
C MET A 1 0.65 20.46 33.30
N ALA A 2 0.06 19.36 32.82
CA ALA A 2 0.19 18.90 31.44
C ALA A 2 -0.12 20.02 30.43
N GLY A 3 -1.23 20.74 30.63
CA GLY A 3 -1.55 21.90 29.81
C GLY A 3 -0.54 23.05 29.85
N GLU A 4 0.33 23.19 30.85
CA GLU A 4 1.20 24.37 31.04
C GLU A 4 2.68 24.13 30.69
N LEU A 5 3.05 22.92 30.26
CA LEU A 5 4.43 22.52 30.00
C LEU A 5 4.55 21.87 28.61
N ASP A 6 5.64 22.19 27.90
CA ASP A 6 6.06 21.46 26.71
C ASP A 6 6.75 20.15 27.14
N ILE A 7 5.96 19.15 27.47
CA ILE A 7 6.43 17.82 27.89
C ILE A 7 6.95 17.08 26.65
N TRP A 8 8.18 16.59 26.73
CA TRP A 8 8.83 15.83 25.67
C TRP A 8 8.91 14.34 25.96
N GLU A 9 8.97 13.95 27.25
CA GLU A 9 9.06 12.55 27.68
C GLU A 9 8.32 12.40 29.01
N ALA A 10 7.60 11.29 29.19
CA ALA A 10 6.90 10.97 30.43
C ALA A 10 7.29 9.58 30.93
N HIS A 11 7.74 9.51 32.19
CA HIS A 11 8.30 8.31 32.79
C HIS A 11 7.47 7.90 34.01
N PRO A 12 6.26 7.30 33.83
CA PRO A 12 5.32 7.06 34.93
C PRO A 12 5.88 6.09 35.98
N GLU A 13 6.61 5.06 35.57
CA GLU A 13 7.23 4.10 36.50
C GLU A 13 8.31 4.74 37.38
N ALA A 14 9.14 5.59 36.77
CA ALA A 14 10.22 6.31 37.45
C ALA A 14 9.74 7.63 38.11
N LYS A 15 8.50 8.04 37.84
CA LYS A 15 7.80 9.21 38.39
C LYS A 15 8.49 10.55 38.09
N TYR A 16 8.88 10.76 36.84
CA TYR A 16 9.34 12.06 36.36
C TYR A 16 8.87 12.35 34.93
N VAL A 17 8.97 13.61 34.51
CA VAL A 17 8.77 14.04 33.13
C VAL A 17 9.99 14.86 32.70
N VAL A 18 10.26 14.87 31.39
CA VAL A 18 11.22 15.78 30.77
C VAL A 18 10.43 16.81 29.98
N ALA A 19 10.64 18.09 30.27
CA ALA A 19 9.94 19.18 29.61
C ALA A 19 10.90 20.34 29.28
N ALA A 20 10.61 21.05 28.19
CA ALA A 20 11.21 22.36 27.96
C ALA A 20 10.56 23.38 28.91
N VAL A 21 11.37 24.01 29.75
CA VAL A 21 10.91 24.93 30.78
C VAL A 21 11.56 26.30 30.65
N THR A 22 10.74 27.34 30.66
CA THR A 22 11.19 28.73 30.81
C THR A 22 11.72 28.97 32.23
N PRO A 23 12.54 30.02 32.45
CA PRO A 23 12.96 30.40 33.80
C PRO A 23 11.79 30.65 34.76
N ALA A 24 10.68 31.21 34.28
CA ALA A 24 9.48 31.43 35.09
C ALA A 24 8.78 30.12 35.47
N GLN A 25 8.66 29.16 34.53
CA GLN A 25 8.15 27.82 34.84
C GLN A 25 9.06 27.07 35.81
N TYR A 26 10.38 27.24 35.70
CA TYR A 26 11.34 26.66 36.65
C TYR A 26 11.09 27.16 38.08
N GLU A 27 11.00 28.48 38.28
CA GLU A 27 10.69 29.08 39.59
C GLU A 27 9.32 28.65 40.10
N TRP A 28 8.32 28.56 39.21
CA TRP A 28 6.98 28.08 39.56
C TRP A 28 7.02 26.62 40.04
N LEU A 29 7.66 25.71 39.30
CA LEU A 29 7.79 24.31 39.69
C LEU A 29 8.58 24.14 41.00
N GLU A 30 9.63 24.93 41.21
CA GLU A 30 10.38 24.93 42.47
C GLU A 30 9.48 25.39 43.64
N SER A 31 8.65 26.42 43.42
CA SER A 31 7.70 26.91 44.43
C SER A 31 6.62 25.88 44.82
N LEU A 32 6.31 24.94 43.91
CA LEU A 32 5.41 23.81 44.16
C LEU A 32 6.13 22.64 44.86
N GLY A 33 7.44 22.72 45.06
CA GLY A 33 8.23 21.71 45.76
C GLY A 33 8.72 20.55 44.87
N TYR A 34 8.69 20.69 43.54
CA TYR A 34 9.26 19.69 42.65
C TYR A 34 10.79 19.67 42.73
N ARG A 35 11.38 18.48 42.59
CA ARG A 35 12.82 18.33 42.35
C ARG A 35 13.08 18.60 40.87
N LEU A 36 13.92 19.58 40.58
CA LEU A 36 14.27 19.97 39.21
C LEU A 36 15.71 19.58 38.89
N GLU A 37 15.91 18.91 37.76
CA GLU A 37 17.22 18.57 37.23
C GLU A 37 17.35 19.06 35.80
N ILE A 38 18.44 19.78 35.51
CA ILE A 38 18.69 20.31 34.17
C ILE A 38 19.43 19.25 33.37
N ASP A 39 18.80 18.76 32.31
CA ASP A 39 19.50 17.98 31.28
C ASP A 39 20.38 18.93 30.45
N ALA A 40 21.66 18.96 30.76
CA ALA A 40 22.64 19.80 30.07
C ALA A 40 22.77 19.47 28.57
N GLY A 41 22.57 18.20 28.20
CA GLY A 41 22.64 17.75 26.81
C GLY A 41 21.47 18.24 25.97
N LYS A 42 20.23 18.04 26.46
CA LYS A 42 19.01 18.55 25.81
C LYS A 42 19.01 20.09 25.79
N THR A 43 19.43 20.73 26.88
CA THR A 43 19.54 22.20 26.96
C THR A 43 20.57 22.75 25.96
N ALA A 44 21.69 22.05 25.72
CA ALA A 44 22.66 22.47 24.72
C ALA A 44 22.13 22.37 23.29
N ARG A 45 21.27 21.37 23.01
CA ARG A 45 20.64 21.18 21.69
C ARG A 45 19.67 22.30 21.32
N LEU A 46 18.92 22.83 22.30
CA LEU A 46 18.08 24.03 22.13
C LEU A 46 18.86 25.27 21.66
N ARG A 47 20.20 25.27 21.76
CA ARG A 47 21.06 26.39 21.36
C ARG A 47 21.75 26.16 20.02
N VAL A 48 21.51 25.02 19.37
CA VAL A 48 22.06 24.74 18.04
C VAL A 48 21.33 25.60 17.03
N THR A 49 22.08 26.33 16.22
CA THR A 49 21.54 27.19 15.16
C THR A 49 22.13 26.74 13.83
N ALA A 50 21.30 26.11 13.01
CA ALA A 50 21.65 25.60 11.69
C ALA A 50 20.36 25.44 10.88
N PRO A 51 20.41 25.58 9.54
CA PRO A 51 19.28 25.15 8.71
C PRO A 51 19.03 23.65 8.89
N LEU A 52 17.83 23.21 8.55
CA LEU A 52 17.51 21.79 8.49
C LEU A 52 18.45 21.07 7.51
N ASP A 53 18.72 19.78 7.74
CA ASP A 53 19.55 18.99 6.83
C ASP A 53 18.84 18.93 5.47
N PRO A 54 19.47 19.37 4.36
CA PRO A 54 18.82 19.49 3.05
C PRO A 54 18.41 18.15 2.43
N ARG A 55 18.71 17.02 3.09
CA ARG A 55 18.16 15.71 2.70
C ARG A 55 16.70 15.53 3.10
N TYR A 56 16.22 16.27 4.10
CA TYR A 56 14.77 16.38 4.36
C TYR A 56 14.13 17.24 3.26
N HIS A 57 12.89 16.92 2.90
CA HIS A 57 12.05 17.76 2.08
C HIS A 57 11.66 19.00 2.88
N TYR A 58 11.90 20.16 2.28
CA TYR A 58 11.30 21.40 2.75
C TYR A 58 9.90 21.49 2.18
N PHE A 59 9.02 22.33 2.71
CA PHE A 59 7.66 22.40 2.22
C PHE A 59 7.61 22.93 0.78
N ASP A 60 8.23 24.08 0.53
CA ASP A 60 8.24 24.81 -0.74
C ASP A 60 9.61 25.44 -1.04
N ASP A 61 9.74 26.08 -2.21
CA ASP A 61 10.98 26.72 -2.66
C ASP A 61 11.22 28.14 -2.13
N TYR A 62 10.36 28.66 -1.23
CA TYR A 62 10.54 29.99 -0.65
C TYR A 62 11.77 30.07 0.26
N TYR A 63 12.19 28.94 0.84
CA TYR A 63 13.50 28.80 1.47
C TYR A 63 14.35 27.74 0.74
N PRO A 64 15.59 28.06 0.33
CA PRO A 64 16.35 27.19 -0.56
C PRO A 64 16.79 25.91 0.13
N ASN A 65 16.37 24.77 -0.42
CA ASN A 65 16.95 23.47 -0.13
C ASN A 65 18.08 23.18 -1.13
N SER A 66 19.31 22.93 -0.64
CA SER A 66 20.47 22.71 -1.53
C SER A 66 20.41 21.42 -2.36
N ASN A 67 19.55 20.48 -1.99
CA ASN A 67 19.28 19.27 -2.77
C ASN A 67 18.05 19.41 -3.69
N GLY A 68 17.31 20.53 -3.59
CA GLY A 68 16.09 20.76 -4.37
C GLY A 68 14.94 19.82 -4.00
N LEU A 69 14.84 19.42 -2.73
CA LEU A 69 13.79 18.53 -2.23
C LEU A 69 12.67 19.36 -1.60
N TYR A 70 11.52 19.39 -2.25
CA TYR A 70 10.34 20.14 -1.81
C TYR A 70 9.10 19.23 -1.79
N VAL A 71 8.26 19.35 -0.76
CA VAL A 71 7.04 18.55 -0.60
C VAL A 71 6.07 18.84 -1.74
N VAL A 72 5.84 20.12 -2.06
CA VAL A 72 4.91 20.51 -3.14
C VAL A 72 5.36 19.95 -4.48
N ASP A 73 6.63 20.13 -4.85
CA ASP A 73 7.20 19.60 -6.10
C ASP A 73 7.04 18.07 -6.17
N PHE A 74 7.36 17.34 -5.09
CA PHE A 74 7.19 15.88 -5.03
C PHE A 74 5.73 15.46 -5.28
N LEU A 75 4.77 16.13 -4.64
CA LEU A 75 3.36 15.81 -4.80
C LEU A 75 2.86 16.08 -6.22
N GLU A 76 3.27 17.20 -6.83
CA GLU A 76 2.95 17.52 -8.22
C GLU A 76 3.58 16.53 -9.20
N GLU A 77 4.83 16.13 -8.97
CA GLU A 77 5.56 15.16 -9.80
C GLU A 77 4.91 13.78 -9.76
N ILE A 78 4.59 13.26 -8.56
CA ILE A 78 3.87 11.99 -8.43
C ILE A 78 2.50 12.08 -9.10
N ASN A 79 1.76 13.17 -8.89
CA ASN A 79 0.44 13.33 -9.50
C ASN A 79 0.49 13.38 -11.03
N ALA A 80 1.52 14.02 -11.59
CA ALA A 80 1.75 14.05 -13.02
C ALA A 80 2.23 12.70 -13.60
N ALA A 81 2.96 11.91 -12.82
CA ALA A 81 3.46 10.60 -13.22
C ALA A 81 2.36 9.51 -13.17
N PHE A 82 1.42 9.63 -12.25
CA PHE A 82 0.36 8.63 -12.00
C PHE A 82 -1.07 9.19 -12.06
N PRO A 83 -1.45 9.97 -13.11
CA PRO A 83 -2.72 10.71 -13.14
C PRO A 83 -3.97 9.82 -13.17
N ASP A 84 -3.84 8.53 -13.52
CA ASP A 84 -4.93 7.56 -13.49
C ASP A 84 -5.12 6.92 -12.10
N LEU A 85 -4.16 7.10 -11.19
CA LEU A 85 -4.17 6.55 -9.82
C LEU A 85 -4.25 7.64 -8.75
N THR A 86 -3.84 8.87 -9.06
CA THR A 86 -3.68 9.93 -8.06
C THR A 86 -4.51 11.17 -8.36
N GLU A 87 -4.95 11.85 -7.31
CA GLU A 87 -5.48 13.20 -7.37
C GLU A 87 -4.82 14.03 -6.25
N LEU A 88 -4.14 15.12 -6.63
CA LEU A 88 -3.61 16.10 -5.70
C LEU A 88 -4.70 17.13 -5.37
N ILE A 89 -5.07 17.21 -4.09
CA ILE A 89 -6.22 17.96 -3.60
C ILE A 89 -5.73 19.04 -2.64
N ASP A 90 -6.02 20.29 -2.99
CA ASP A 90 -5.94 21.43 -2.08
C ASP A 90 -7.16 21.40 -1.15
N ILE A 91 -6.92 21.28 0.16
CA ILE A 91 -7.97 21.20 1.17
C ILE A 91 -8.20 22.54 1.89
N GLY A 92 -7.42 23.57 1.57
CA GLY A 92 -7.47 24.91 2.17
C GLY A 92 -6.09 25.44 2.53
N ASP A 93 -6.07 26.66 3.05
CA ASP A 93 -4.81 27.41 3.25
C ASP A 93 -4.30 27.34 4.69
N ALA A 94 -2.99 27.45 4.87
CA ALA A 94 -2.36 27.70 6.16
C ALA A 94 -2.47 29.19 6.58
N TRP A 95 -2.22 29.50 7.85
CA TRP A 95 -2.45 30.83 8.43
C TRP A 95 -1.82 32.00 7.65
N MET A 96 -0.59 31.81 7.14
CA MET A 96 0.16 32.87 6.45
C MET A 96 -0.47 33.28 5.11
N ALA A 97 -1.35 32.47 4.54
CA ALA A 97 -2.01 32.79 3.29
C ALA A 97 -2.85 34.06 3.39
N GLY A 98 -2.62 34.99 2.46
CA GLY A 98 -3.26 36.30 2.44
C GLY A 98 -2.76 37.29 3.51
N GLN A 99 -1.79 36.90 4.35
CA GLN A 99 -1.21 37.79 5.35
C GLN A 99 -0.22 38.78 4.71
N PRO A 100 -0.16 40.05 5.16
CA PRO A 100 0.68 41.05 4.52
C PRO A 100 2.19 40.74 4.56
N GLY A 101 2.76 40.39 3.42
CA GLY A 101 4.21 40.17 3.26
C GLY A 101 4.67 38.76 3.62
N GLU A 102 3.74 37.85 3.89
CA GLU A 102 4.02 36.42 4.03
C GLU A 102 3.75 35.67 2.72
N HIS A 103 4.10 34.39 2.72
CA HIS A 103 3.94 33.49 1.59
C HIS A 103 2.69 32.63 1.78
N ASP A 104 1.91 32.49 0.71
CA ASP A 104 0.74 31.63 0.69
C ASP A 104 1.18 30.16 0.61
N ARG A 105 0.64 29.33 1.51
CA ARG A 105 0.89 27.89 1.56
C ARG A 105 -0.42 27.13 1.70
N ASP A 106 -0.72 26.33 0.69
CA ASP A 106 -1.90 25.49 0.66
C ASP A 106 -1.62 24.18 1.43
N ILE A 107 -2.67 23.52 1.89
CA ILE A 107 -2.58 22.23 2.57
C ILE A 107 -3.01 21.15 1.58
N TRP A 108 -2.10 20.22 1.33
CA TRP A 108 -2.25 19.23 0.27
C TRP A 108 -2.54 17.83 0.80
N VAL A 109 -3.52 17.17 0.19
CA VAL A 109 -3.76 15.73 0.33
C VAL A 109 -3.57 15.07 -1.03
N LEU A 110 -2.75 14.02 -1.07
CA LEU A 110 -2.69 13.14 -2.25
C LEU A 110 -3.61 11.94 -2.02
N ARG A 111 -4.63 11.83 -2.86
CA ARG A 111 -5.47 10.63 -2.93
C ARG A 111 -4.85 9.63 -3.88
N ILE A 112 -4.77 8.35 -3.50
CA ILE A 112 -4.22 7.26 -4.31
C ILE A 112 -5.24 6.10 -4.35
N THR A 113 -5.79 5.81 -5.53
CA THR A 113 -6.70 4.69 -5.81
C THR A 113 -6.88 4.50 -7.32
N ASN A 114 -7.20 3.29 -7.77
CA ASN A 114 -7.58 3.03 -9.16
C ASN A 114 -9.08 3.30 -9.36
N GLU A 115 -9.47 4.25 -10.21
CA GLU A 115 -10.88 4.57 -10.45
C GLU A 115 -11.60 3.68 -11.47
N ASP A 116 -10.99 2.60 -11.96
CA ASP A 116 -11.68 1.66 -12.84
C ASP A 116 -12.97 1.13 -12.17
N PRO A 117 -14.16 1.34 -12.78
CA PRO A 117 -15.43 0.88 -12.22
C PRO A 117 -15.50 -0.63 -11.98
N ALA A 118 -14.60 -1.42 -12.60
CA ALA A 118 -14.47 -2.85 -12.33
C ALA A 118 -14.09 -3.16 -10.86
N TYR A 119 -13.47 -2.21 -10.16
CA TYR A 119 -13.08 -2.35 -8.75
C TYR A 119 -14.01 -1.61 -7.77
N GLY A 120 -15.19 -1.18 -8.23
CA GLY A 120 -16.19 -0.50 -7.41
C GLY A 120 -16.10 1.02 -7.44
N SER A 121 -17.14 1.66 -6.90
CA SER A 121 -17.18 3.12 -6.77
C SER A 121 -16.21 3.59 -5.68
N ILE A 122 -15.64 4.79 -5.83
CA ILE A 122 -14.71 5.33 -4.84
C ILE A 122 -15.35 5.49 -3.47
N GLU A 123 -16.65 5.78 -3.44
CA GLU A 123 -17.44 5.95 -2.21
C GLU A 123 -17.63 4.63 -1.45
N ASP A 124 -17.55 3.47 -2.11
CA ASP A 124 -17.71 2.17 -1.48
C ASP A 124 -16.39 1.58 -0.97
N LYS A 125 -15.25 2.08 -1.47
CA LYS A 125 -13.93 1.59 -1.08
C LYS A 125 -13.58 1.98 0.35
N PRO A 126 -12.99 1.07 1.14
CA PRO A 126 -12.46 1.40 2.46
C PRO A 126 -11.30 2.38 2.38
N VAL A 127 -11.19 3.24 3.38
CA VAL A 127 -10.25 4.35 3.40
C VAL A 127 -9.15 4.13 4.43
N PHE A 128 -7.90 4.27 4.01
CA PHE A 128 -6.79 4.52 4.93
C PHE A 128 -6.35 5.97 4.81
N PHE A 129 -6.36 6.70 5.92
CA PHE A 129 -5.91 8.08 5.95
C PHE A 129 -4.63 8.19 6.80
N LEU A 130 -3.54 8.61 6.16
CA LEU A 130 -2.24 8.88 6.78
C LEU A 130 -2.02 10.38 6.86
N PHE A 131 -1.77 10.89 8.07
CA PHE A 131 -1.65 12.31 8.36
C PHE A 131 -0.33 12.59 9.04
N ALA A 132 0.35 13.68 8.68
CA ALA A 132 1.68 13.98 9.19
C ALA A 132 1.93 15.48 9.44
N ALA A 133 2.88 15.73 10.36
CA ALA A 133 3.48 17.03 10.64
C ALA A 133 2.50 18.14 11.00
N ILE A 134 1.58 17.84 11.93
CA ILE A 134 0.81 18.85 12.65
C ILE A 134 1.68 19.66 13.61
N HIS A 135 2.73 19.06 14.19
CA HIS A 135 3.77 19.81 14.88
C HIS A 135 4.97 20.04 13.98
N ALA A 136 5.34 21.30 13.83
CA ALA A 136 6.33 21.75 12.85
C ALA A 136 7.76 21.20 13.03
N ARG A 137 8.17 20.88 14.27
CA ARG A 137 9.52 20.40 14.60
C ARG A 137 9.74 18.92 14.37
N GLU A 138 8.68 18.18 14.06
CA GLU A 138 8.69 16.72 13.95
C GLU A 138 9.09 16.29 12.53
N VAL A 139 10.30 16.69 12.10
CA VAL A 139 10.70 16.72 10.68
C VAL A 139 10.82 15.34 10.00
N VAL A 140 10.78 14.25 10.77
CA VAL A 140 10.86 12.88 10.23
C VAL A 140 9.54 12.37 9.68
N VAL A 141 8.40 12.91 10.13
CA VAL A 141 7.11 12.32 9.77
C VAL A 141 6.64 12.64 8.35
N PRO A 142 6.91 13.83 7.75
CA PRO A 142 6.64 14.04 6.33
C PRO A 142 7.39 13.04 5.44
N GLU A 143 8.64 12.71 5.81
CA GLU A 143 9.49 11.78 5.07
C GLU A 143 8.94 10.35 5.02
N LEU A 144 8.20 9.93 6.06
CA LEU A 144 7.52 8.63 6.07
C LEU A 144 6.25 8.65 5.22
N ALA A 145 5.51 9.77 5.24
CA ALA A 145 4.33 9.96 4.40
C ALA A 145 4.70 9.96 2.89
N ILE A 146 5.75 10.71 2.52
CA ILE A 146 6.33 10.73 1.16
C ILE A 146 6.70 9.32 0.69
N ARG A 147 7.42 8.56 1.52
CA ARG A 147 7.81 7.18 1.16
C ARG A 147 6.63 6.23 1.04
N TYR A 148 5.56 6.47 1.80
CA TYR A 148 4.35 5.67 1.65
C TYR A 148 3.61 5.99 0.35
N ILE A 149 3.63 7.26 -0.09
CA ILE A 149 3.17 7.65 -1.42
C ILE A 149 3.98 6.91 -2.50
N GLU A 150 5.32 6.99 -2.46
CA GLU A 150 6.20 6.27 -3.40
C GLU A 150 5.92 4.76 -3.37
N TYR A 151 5.80 4.17 -2.18
CA TYR A 151 5.53 2.74 -2.01
C TYR A 151 4.23 2.29 -2.68
N LEU A 152 3.19 3.13 -2.67
CA LEU A 152 1.91 2.83 -3.32
C LEU A 152 1.91 3.09 -4.83
N THR A 153 2.78 3.98 -5.32
CA THR A 153 2.83 4.36 -6.74
C THR A 153 3.96 3.65 -7.48
N GLU A 154 5.18 4.19 -7.49
CA GLU A 154 6.31 3.69 -8.26
C GLU A 154 7.16 2.63 -7.54
N GLY A 155 6.97 2.48 -6.23
CA GLY A 155 7.77 1.67 -5.34
C GLY A 155 8.92 2.44 -4.70
N TYR A 156 9.41 1.96 -3.56
CA TYR A 156 10.54 2.55 -2.84
C TYR A 156 11.52 1.47 -2.40
N GLY A 157 12.82 1.71 -2.63
CA GLY A 157 13.87 0.78 -2.19
C GLY A 157 13.83 -0.61 -2.85
N GLY A 158 13.14 -0.76 -3.98
CA GLY A 158 12.93 -2.04 -4.66
C GLY A 158 11.74 -2.86 -4.13
N GLU A 159 10.89 -2.25 -3.31
CA GLU A 159 9.68 -2.83 -2.74
C GLU A 159 8.46 -1.97 -3.08
N GLY A 160 7.26 -2.54 -3.01
CA GLY A 160 6.02 -1.84 -3.36
C GLY A 160 5.87 -1.59 -4.86
N GLY A 161 5.04 -0.60 -5.20
CA GLY A 161 4.73 -0.17 -6.56
C GLY A 161 3.49 -0.84 -7.15
N TYR A 162 2.60 -0.02 -7.71
CA TYR A 162 1.39 -0.48 -8.38
C TYR A 162 1.73 -1.26 -9.67
N GLY A 163 1.19 -2.47 -9.80
CA GLY A 163 1.51 -3.40 -10.88
C GLY A 163 2.85 -4.14 -10.71
N ILE A 164 3.58 -3.90 -9.62
CA ILE A 164 4.87 -4.53 -9.30
C ILE A 164 4.76 -5.39 -8.05
N ASP A 165 4.17 -4.83 -6.99
CA ASP A 165 3.88 -5.52 -5.74
C ASP A 165 2.40 -5.92 -5.70
N PRO A 166 2.09 -7.20 -5.47
CA PRO A 166 0.71 -7.69 -5.50
C PRO A 166 -0.13 -7.09 -4.36
N ASP A 167 0.44 -6.85 -3.18
CA ASP A 167 -0.25 -6.21 -2.06
C ASP A 167 -0.62 -4.76 -2.38
N VAL A 168 0.34 -4.00 -2.90
CA VAL A 168 0.08 -2.62 -3.36
C VAL A 168 -0.97 -2.61 -4.46
N THR A 169 -0.88 -3.53 -5.42
CA THR A 169 -1.79 -3.58 -6.57
C THR A 169 -3.24 -3.80 -6.15
N TRP A 170 -3.52 -4.79 -5.29
CA TRP A 170 -4.90 -5.00 -4.85
C TRP A 170 -5.39 -3.90 -3.92
N LEU A 171 -4.51 -3.35 -3.06
CA LEU A 171 -4.88 -2.24 -2.17
C LEU A 171 -5.28 -1.00 -2.97
N VAL A 172 -4.47 -0.58 -3.95
CA VAL A 172 -4.82 0.56 -4.80
C VAL A 172 -6.07 0.28 -5.63
N ASN A 173 -6.29 -0.97 -6.05
CA ASN A 173 -7.52 -1.35 -6.76
C ASN A 173 -8.76 -1.27 -5.87
N HIS A 174 -8.72 -1.77 -4.64
CA HIS A 174 -9.92 -1.98 -3.82
C HIS A 174 -10.07 -1.01 -2.65
N ASN A 175 -9.07 -0.20 -2.35
CA ASN A 175 -9.05 0.76 -1.25
C ASN A 175 -8.72 2.17 -1.75
N VAL A 176 -8.88 3.16 -0.88
CA VAL A 176 -8.39 4.54 -1.10
C VAL A 176 -7.41 4.90 0.00
N ALA A 177 -6.22 5.34 -0.40
CA ALA A 177 -5.30 6.01 0.52
C ALA A 177 -5.43 7.53 0.36
N TYR A 178 -5.64 8.25 1.46
CA TYR A 178 -5.43 9.70 1.52
C TYR A 178 -4.18 9.96 2.35
N VAL A 179 -3.23 10.69 1.79
CA VAL A 179 -1.98 11.03 2.49
C VAL A 179 -1.83 12.54 2.57
N LEU A 180 -1.88 13.05 3.80
CA LEU A 180 -1.58 14.44 4.13
C LEU A 180 -0.15 14.50 4.65
N VAL A 181 0.76 15.02 3.83
CA VAL A 181 2.22 15.00 4.12
C VAL A 181 2.60 16.03 5.18
N MET A 182 1.96 17.20 5.18
CA MET A 182 2.27 18.27 6.11
C MET A 182 1.06 19.16 6.40
N GLN A 183 0.55 19.07 7.63
CA GLN A 183 -0.57 19.90 8.09
C GLN A 183 -0.16 21.32 8.49
N ASN A 184 1.08 21.49 8.97
CA ASN A 184 1.58 22.76 9.50
C ASN A 184 2.77 23.29 8.70
N PRO A 185 2.56 23.71 7.44
CA PRO A 185 3.65 24.14 6.58
C PRO A 185 4.30 25.44 7.05
N ASP A 186 3.53 26.38 7.58
CA ASP A 186 4.05 27.67 8.07
C ASP A 186 4.96 27.53 9.29
N GLY A 187 4.57 26.69 10.24
CA GLY A 187 5.41 26.38 11.39
C GLY A 187 6.66 25.63 10.96
N HIS A 188 6.52 24.66 10.03
CA HIS A 188 7.62 23.81 9.56
C HIS A 188 8.72 24.64 8.88
N TRP A 189 8.33 25.60 8.04
CA TRP A 189 9.24 26.54 7.39
C TRP A 189 10.20 27.24 8.36
N LYS A 190 9.75 27.58 9.59
CA LYS A 190 10.65 28.16 10.60
C LYS A 190 11.77 27.20 11.01
N ASN A 191 11.53 25.90 11.03
CA ASN A 191 12.56 24.93 11.37
C ASN A 191 13.50 24.62 10.19
N GLU A 192 13.05 24.81 8.94
CA GLU A 192 13.90 24.73 7.74
C GLU A 192 15.00 25.80 7.77
N GLU A 193 14.61 27.05 8.09
CA GLU A 193 15.54 28.17 8.23
C GLU A 193 16.55 27.90 9.36
N ASN A 194 16.03 27.46 10.50
CA ASN A 194 16.83 27.26 11.69
C ASN A 194 16.18 26.26 12.65
N ILE A 195 16.78 25.08 12.81
CA ILE A 195 16.33 24.05 13.77
C ILE A 195 16.38 24.53 15.24
N GLY A 196 17.13 25.59 15.53
CA GLY A 196 17.15 26.25 16.83
C GLY A 196 15.84 26.95 17.20
N ASN A 197 14.93 27.15 16.25
CA ASN A 197 13.60 27.70 16.51
C ASN A 197 12.72 26.72 17.30
N TYR A 198 12.94 25.40 17.16
CA TYR A 198 12.15 24.36 17.83
C TYR A 198 10.63 24.57 17.69
N ARG A 199 10.21 25.13 16.54
CA ARG A 199 8.84 25.59 16.33
C ARG A 199 7.91 24.38 16.34
N ARG A 200 6.94 24.37 17.25
CA ARG A 200 5.91 23.32 17.38
C ARG A 200 4.60 23.75 16.73
N LYS A 201 4.07 24.89 17.16
CA LYS A 201 2.77 25.47 16.78
C LYS A 201 2.74 25.96 15.32
N ASN A 202 1.56 26.34 14.82
CA ASN A 202 1.41 27.08 13.56
C ASN A 202 2.01 28.50 13.67
N MET A 203 1.70 29.41 12.77
CA MET A 203 2.27 30.77 12.77
C MET A 203 1.27 31.89 13.08
N ASP A 204 0.10 31.58 13.63
CA ASP A 204 -0.90 32.58 13.98
C ASP A 204 -0.39 33.61 15.02
N TRP A 205 -0.49 34.90 14.72
CA TRP A 205 -0.11 35.99 15.62
C TRP A 205 -1.26 36.90 16.03
N ASP A 206 -2.50 36.67 15.56
CA ASP A 206 -3.60 37.60 15.80
C ASP A 206 -4.18 37.49 17.21
N ASP A 207 -4.35 36.25 17.69
CA ASP A 207 -4.77 35.86 19.04
C ASP A 207 -3.63 35.14 19.81
N GLY A 208 -2.42 35.20 19.25
CA GLY A 208 -1.20 34.59 19.78
C GLY A 208 -0.47 35.41 20.85
N CYS A 209 0.66 34.86 21.33
CA CYS A 209 1.51 35.52 22.33
C CYS A 209 2.01 36.90 21.88
N SER A 210 2.16 37.85 22.81
CA SER A 210 2.78 39.16 22.48
C SER A 210 4.25 39.09 22.07
N TYR A 211 4.92 37.95 22.29
CA TYR A 211 6.31 37.70 21.93
C TYR A 211 6.38 36.86 20.64
N PRO A 212 7.01 37.37 19.56
CA PRO A 212 7.01 36.68 18.27
C PRO A 212 7.56 35.26 18.27
N GLY A 213 8.51 34.95 19.17
CA GLY A 213 9.04 33.59 19.30
C GLY A 213 8.04 32.55 19.81
N TYR A 214 6.89 32.99 20.34
CA TYR A 214 5.86 32.14 20.97
C TYR A 214 4.48 32.29 20.32
N TRP A 215 4.41 32.90 19.13
CA TRP A 215 3.17 32.95 18.33
C TRP A 215 2.59 31.55 18.10
N GLY A 216 1.37 31.48 17.58
CA GLY A 216 0.73 30.28 17.06
C GLY A 216 -0.09 29.53 18.10
N VAL A 217 -0.84 28.58 17.58
CA VAL A 217 -1.71 27.64 18.28
C VAL A 217 -1.16 26.22 18.09
N ASP A 218 -1.25 25.42 19.14
CA ASP A 218 -0.99 23.99 19.05
C ASP A 218 -2.16 23.34 18.34
N LEU A 219 -1.97 23.02 17.06
CA LEU A 219 -3.01 22.44 16.21
C LEU A 219 -3.56 21.14 16.79
N ASN A 220 -2.73 20.34 17.49
CA ASN A 220 -3.17 19.11 18.13
C ASN A 220 -3.75 19.35 19.55
N ARG A 221 -4.15 20.59 19.85
CA ARG A 221 -5.04 20.99 20.95
C ARG A 221 -6.24 21.79 20.45
N ASN A 222 -6.37 22.00 19.14
CA ASN A 222 -7.34 22.91 18.56
C ASN A 222 -8.58 22.21 17.99
N HIS A 223 -8.57 20.87 17.84
CA HIS A 223 -9.70 20.16 17.25
C HIS A 223 -10.99 20.32 18.05
N SER A 224 -12.12 20.25 17.36
CA SER A 224 -13.41 20.69 17.90
C SER A 224 -13.95 19.82 19.05
N PHE A 225 -13.57 18.54 19.07
CA PHE A 225 -14.05 17.53 20.01
C PHE A 225 -13.27 17.56 21.32
N MET A 226 -14.01 17.64 22.44
CA MET A 226 -13.49 17.75 23.80
C MET A 226 -12.43 18.86 23.97
N TRP A 227 -12.55 19.94 23.20
CA TRP A 227 -11.65 21.07 23.24
C TRP A 227 -11.64 21.74 24.62
N ASN A 228 -10.45 21.86 25.24
CA ASN A 228 -10.28 22.47 26.57
C ASN A 228 -11.19 21.85 27.65
N CYS A 229 -11.39 20.53 27.60
CA CYS A 229 -12.32 19.85 28.51
C CYS A 229 -11.79 19.73 29.94
N CYS A 230 -10.48 19.56 30.06
CA CYS A 230 -9.89 18.76 31.14
C CYS A 230 -8.51 19.27 31.60
N GLY A 231 -7.97 20.32 30.98
CA GLY A 231 -6.68 20.90 31.40
C GLY A 231 -5.45 20.20 30.80
N GLY A 232 -5.65 19.49 29.69
CA GLY A 232 -4.61 18.90 28.85
C GLY A 232 -3.98 19.91 27.85
N SER A 233 -4.52 21.14 27.82
CA SER A 233 -4.00 22.29 27.09
C SER A 233 -3.98 23.57 27.95
N SER A 234 -3.40 24.66 27.46
CA SER A 234 -3.37 25.95 28.18
C SER A 234 -4.09 27.06 27.43
N SER A 235 -4.80 27.92 28.16
CA SER A 235 -5.39 29.14 27.61
C SER A 235 -4.40 30.31 27.54
N ASN A 236 -3.13 30.11 27.92
CA ASN A 236 -2.07 31.12 27.79
C ASN A 236 -1.53 31.11 26.35
N PRO A 237 -1.66 32.21 25.58
CA PRO A 237 -1.17 32.26 24.18
C PRO A 237 0.34 32.03 24.03
N CYS A 238 1.11 32.23 25.10
CA CYS A 238 2.55 31.99 25.13
C CYS A 238 2.94 30.54 25.48
N SER A 239 1.97 29.66 25.76
CA SER A 239 2.23 28.23 25.97
C SER A 239 2.50 27.51 24.64
N GLU A 240 3.34 26.48 24.67
CA GLU A 240 3.54 25.56 23.53
C GLU A 240 2.33 24.66 23.25
N THR A 241 1.44 24.56 24.22
CA THR A 241 0.18 23.78 24.20
C THR A 241 -1.04 24.70 24.19
N TYR A 242 -0.89 25.92 23.65
CA TYR A 242 -1.99 26.87 23.54
C TYR A 242 -3.07 26.32 22.61
N HIS A 243 -4.29 26.11 23.11
CA HIS A 243 -5.39 25.49 22.36
C HIS A 243 -6.14 26.44 21.42
N GLY A 244 -5.73 27.70 21.34
CA GLY A 244 -6.35 28.72 20.49
C GLY A 244 -7.50 29.47 21.18
N PRO A 245 -8.05 30.50 20.52
CA PRO A 245 -9.15 31.32 21.05
C PRO A 245 -10.50 30.59 21.06
N GLY A 246 -10.63 29.51 20.28
CA GLY A 246 -11.85 28.71 20.18
C GLY A 246 -11.59 27.33 19.58
N ARG A 247 -12.59 26.46 19.64
CA ARG A 247 -12.56 25.15 19.00
C ARG A 247 -12.45 25.30 17.48
N GLY A 248 -11.54 24.59 16.84
CA GLY A 248 -11.27 24.68 15.40
C GLY A 248 -11.02 26.11 14.93
N SER A 249 -10.29 26.91 15.70
CA SER A 249 -10.03 28.31 15.35
C SER A 249 -9.04 28.44 14.20
N GLU A 250 -8.11 27.50 14.07
CA GLU A 250 -7.04 27.62 13.08
C GLU A 250 -7.53 27.24 11.68
N PRO A 251 -7.12 27.97 10.62
CA PRO A 251 -7.50 27.62 9.26
C PRO A 251 -6.99 26.24 8.86
N GLU A 252 -5.82 25.83 9.35
CA GLU A 252 -5.31 24.48 9.13
C GLU A 252 -6.27 23.43 9.70
N THR A 253 -6.66 23.58 10.97
CA THR A 253 -7.59 22.66 11.64
C THR A 253 -8.94 22.62 10.92
N GLN A 254 -9.48 23.78 10.51
CA GLN A 254 -10.72 23.85 9.76
C GLN A 254 -10.64 23.15 8.39
N ALA A 255 -9.55 23.37 7.64
CA ALA A 255 -9.32 22.73 6.35
C ALA A 255 -9.35 21.20 6.49
N PHE A 256 -8.62 20.66 7.48
CA PHE A 256 -8.61 19.23 7.75
C PHE A 256 -9.98 18.70 8.20
N GLU A 257 -10.61 19.32 9.21
CA GLU A 257 -11.89 18.83 9.73
C GLU A 257 -12.99 18.82 8.64
N ASN A 258 -13.03 19.89 7.83
CA ASN A 258 -13.98 20.00 6.73
C ASN A 258 -13.72 18.94 5.66
N TYR A 259 -12.46 18.74 5.24
CA TYR A 259 -12.12 17.77 4.21
C TYR A 259 -12.29 16.33 4.68
N PHE A 260 -11.83 15.99 5.89
CA PHE A 260 -11.96 14.65 6.47
C PHE A 260 -13.43 14.22 6.52
N ALA A 261 -14.34 15.13 6.89
CA ALA A 261 -15.77 14.87 6.90
C ALA A 261 -16.38 14.56 5.52
N THR A 262 -15.70 14.91 4.42
CA THR A 262 -16.15 14.58 3.06
C THR A 262 -15.70 13.21 2.58
N VAL A 263 -14.55 12.72 3.07
CA VAL A 263 -13.92 11.47 2.58
C VAL A 263 -14.05 10.30 3.55
N MET A 264 -14.28 10.56 4.83
CA MET A 264 -14.45 9.55 5.86
C MET A 264 -15.93 9.40 6.25
N LYS A 265 -16.43 8.17 6.16
CA LYS A 265 -17.80 7.85 6.57
C LYS A 265 -17.92 7.88 8.09
N ASP A 266 -18.83 8.71 8.60
CA ASP A 266 -19.23 8.69 10.01
C ASP A 266 -19.90 7.35 10.37
N GLN A 267 -19.26 6.60 11.27
CA GLN A 267 -19.70 5.29 11.77
C GLN A 267 -20.52 5.37 13.06
N ASN A 268 -20.41 6.47 13.82
CA ASN A 268 -21.10 6.68 15.09
C ASN A 268 -22.44 7.39 14.90
N GLY A 269 -22.61 8.10 13.78
CA GLY A 269 -23.68 9.05 13.57
C GLY A 269 -23.38 10.39 14.28
N PRO A 270 -24.26 11.40 14.09
CA PRO A 270 -24.00 12.74 14.58
C PRO A 270 -23.74 12.77 16.10
N ASN A 271 -22.55 13.23 16.49
CA ASN A 271 -22.14 13.36 17.88
C ASN A 271 -21.78 14.81 18.23
N GLY A 272 -22.16 15.27 19.42
CA GLY A 272 -21.81 16.59 19.92
C GLY A 272 -20.31 16.73 20.21
N ASP A 273 -19.78 17.95 20.18
CA ASP A 273 -18.35 18.22 20.43
C ASP A 273 -17.94 17.91 21.87
N ASP A 274 -18.87 17.96 22.82
CA ASP A 274 -18.62 17.75 24.25
C ASP A 274 -19.33 16.47 24.75
N GLU A 275 -19.63 15.52 23.86
CA GLU A 275 -20.39 14.29 24.15
C GLU A 275 -19.56 13.03 23.83
N ILE A 276 -19.41 12.10 24.78
CA ILE A 276 -18.78 10.80 24.51
C ILE A 276 -19.74 9.94 23.67
N PRO A 277 -19.34 9.48 22.47
CA PRO A 277 -20.21 8.68 21.62
C PRO A 277 -20.40 7.26 22.19
N PRO A 278 -21.40 6.50 21.71
CA PRO A 278 -21.43 5.06 21.91
C PRO A 278 -20.29 4.37 21.13
N ALA A 279 -20.10 3.06 21.36
CA ALA A 279 -19.18 2.27 20.55
C ALA A 279 -19.66 2.21 19.09
N ALA A 280 -18.72 2.45 18.18
CA ALA A 280 -18.94 2.29 16.75
C ALA A 280 -19.23 0.81 16.41
N PRO A 281 -20.01 0.52 15.36
CA PRO A 281 -20.26 -0.85 14.92
C PRO A 281 -18.96 -1.60 14.64
N ILE A 282 -18.89 -2.89 14.95
CA ILE A 282 -17.70 -3.71 14.64
C ILE A 282 -17.44 -3.79 13.13
N THR A 283 -18.47 -3.55 12.31
CA THR A 283 -18.41 -3.46 10.84
C THR A 283 -17.96 -2.08 10.35
N THR A 284 -17.41 -1.25 11.23
CA THR A 284 -16.81 0.05 10.88
C THR A 284 -15.87 -0.13 9.70
N THR A 285 -15.88 0.83 8.77
CA THR A 285 -14.91 0.94 7.68
C THR A 285 -14.13 2.25 7.83
N GLY A 286 -12.87 2.25 7.43
CA GLY A 286 -11.95 3.35 7.55
C GLY A 286 -10.98 3.20 8.73
N ILE A 287 -9.75 3.71 8.56
CA ILE A 287 -8.74 3.78 9.63
C ILE A 287 -7.87 5.03 9.45
N PHE A 288 -7.47 5.64 10.57
CA PHE A 288 -6.68 6.87 10.61
C PHE A 288 -5.39 6.70 11.41
N ILE A 289 -4.27 7.18 10.86
CA ILE A 289 -2.99 7.29 11.57
C ILE A 289 -2.49 8.73 11.45
N THR A 290 -2.22 9.38 12.58
CA THR A 290 -1.46 10.63 12.65
C THR A 290 -0.03 10.34 13.11
N LEU A 291 0.94 10.85 12.36
CA LEU A 291 2.35 10.68 12.63
C LEU A 291 2.90 11.89 13.39
N HIS A 292 3.58 11.58 14.49
CA HIS A 292 4.27 12.51 15.36
C HIS A 292 5.72 12.04 15.63
N SER A 293 6.52 12.84 16.30
CA SER A 293 7.78 12.39 16.89
C SER A 293 8.09 13.14 18.19
N TYR A 294 8.65 12.52 19.21
CA TYR A 294 9.28 11.19 19.28
C TYR A 294 8.79 10.47 20.54
N SER A 295 9.04 9.17 20.64
CA SER A 295 9.09 8.35 21.88
C SER A 295 8.99 6.83 21.61
N ASP A 296 8.88 6.38 20.36
CA ASP A 296 8.57 4.99 19.98
C ASP A 296 7.25 4.51 20.58
N LEU A 297 6.16 5.27 20.38
CA LEU A 297 4.84 4.94 20.94
C LEU A 297 3.78 4.70 19.86
N VAL A 298 2.85 3.81 20.17
CA VAL A 298 1.55 3.70 19.51
C VAL A 298 0.46 4.05 20.53
N LEU A 299 -0.24 5.14 20.26
CA LEU A 299 -1.31 5.68 21.09
C LEU A 299 -2.65 5.55 20.37
N TRP A 300 -3.74 5.54 21.13
CA TRP A 300 -5.12 5.53 20.64
C TRP A 300 -6.03 6.23 21.65
N PRO A 301 -7.23 6.68 21.22
CA PRO A 301 -8.15 7.39 22.08
C PRO A 301 -8.52 6.65 23.39
N TRP A 302 -8.74 7.35 24.49
CA TRP A 302 -8.70 8.83 24.60
C TRP A 302 -7.33 9.35 25.06
N GLY A 303 -7.00 10.58 24.68
CA GLY A 303 -5.91 11.35 25.26
C GLY A 303 -6.24 11.98 26.63
N PHE A 304 -7.53 12.10 26.96
CA PHE A 304 -8.04 12.60 28.25
C PHE A 304 -8.53 11.44 29.15
N ASP A 305 -8.39 11.58 30.47
CA ASP A 305 -8.70 10.49 31.44
C ASP A 305 -10.03 10.68 32.20
N ASP A 306 -10.68 11.85 32.10
CA ASP A 306 -11.89 12.18 32.89
C ASP A 306 -13.11 11.29 32.60
N TYR A 307 -13.07 10.51 31.52
CA TYR A 307 -14.20 9.72 31.02
C TYR A 307 -13.95 8.21 30.92
N GLY A 308 -12.79 7.72 31.40
CA GLY A 308 -12.38 6.31 31.27
C GLY A 308 -12.01 5.92 29.84
N ASP A 309 -11.95 4.62 29.57
CA ASP A 309 -11.53 4.11 28.25
C ASP A 309 -12.53 4.45 27.13
N ALA A 310 -12.02 4.58 25.89
CA ALA A 310 -12.84 4.69 24.69
C ALA A 310 -13.87 3.54 24.56
N PRO A 311 -15.10 3.80 24.08
CA PRO A 311 -16.12 2.77 23.94
C PRO A 311 -15.69 1.49 23.16
N ASN A 312 -14.80 1.62 22.17
CA ASN A 312 -14.21 0.51 21.39
C ASN A 312 -12.82 0.08 21.92
N TYR A 313 -12.51 0.32 23.19
CA TYR A 313 -11.18 0.11 23.77
C TYR A 313 -10.56 -1.25 23.47
N ALA A 314 -11.33 -2.33 23.57
CA ALA A 314 -10.82 -3.68 23.31
C ALA A 314 -10.31 -3.82 21.87
N GLN A 315 -11.02 -3.25 20.90
CA GLN A 315 -10.66 -3.28 19.50
C GLN A 315 -9.50 -2.32 19.21
N LEU A 316 -9.55 -1.10 19.74
CA LEU A 316 -8.46 -0.11 19.60
C LEU A 316 -7.13 -0.66 20.14
N ARG A 317 -7.16 -1.26 21.34
CA ARG A 317 -5.99 -1.91 21.94
C ARG A 317 -5.48 -3.09 21.11
N THR A 318 -6.38 -3.88 20.51
CA THR A 318 -5.99 -5.03 19.68
C THR A 318 -5.24 -4.58 18.43
N ILE A 319 -5.76 -3.57 17.73
CA ILE A 319 -5.12 -2.98 16.56
C ILE A 319 -3.82 -2.27 16.95
N GLY A 320 -3.82 -1.43 18.00
CA GLY A 320 -2.65 -0.71 18.47
C GLY A 320 -1.48 -1.63 18.83
N ARG A 321 -1.78 -2.81 19.39
CA ARG A 321 -0.76 -3.85 19.66
C ARG A 321 -0.28 -4.56 18.41
N LYS A 322 -1.11 -4.74 17.39
CA LYS A 322 -0.63 -5.21 16.07
C LYS A 322 0.31 -4.19 15.45
N PHE A 323 0.01 -2.89 15.52
CA PHE A 323 0.95 -1.86 15.08
C PHE A 323 2.28 -1.89 15.84
N ALA A 324 2.23 -1.97 17.18
CA ALA A 324 3.40 -2.10 18.04
C ALA A 324 4.23 -3.36 17.74
N TYR A 325 3.58 -4.48 17.38
CA TYR A 325 4.28 -5.67 16.90
C TYR A 325 5.06 -5.38 15.61
N TYR A 326 4.46 -4.66 14.66
CA TYR A 326 5.07 -4.35 13.37
C TYR A 326 6.22 -3.34 13.46
N ASN A 327 6.04 -2.24 14.18
CA ASN A 327 7.05 -1.18 14.28
C ASN A 327 8.00 -1.33 15.47
N GLY A 328 7.71 -2.26 16.40
CA GLY A 328 8.51 -2.50 17.59
C GLY A 328 8.38 -1.41 18.66
N TYR A 329 7.33 -0.60 18.59
CA TYR A 329 7.05 0.50 19.52
C TYR A 329 6.27 0.01 20.75
N ASP A 330 6.16 0.87 21.77
CA ASP A 330 5.36 0.58 22.94
C ASP A 330 3.86 0.88 22.67
N ALA A 331 3.02 -0.14 22.85
CA ALA A 331 1.56 -0.03 22.79
C ALA A 331 1.00 0.58 24.08
N SER A 332 1.22 1.89 24.27
CA SER A 332 0.94 2.59 25.52
C SER A 332 -0.52 3.00 25.70
N GLY A 333 -1.27 3.15 24.60
CA GLY A 333 -2.64 3.65 24.62
C GLY A 333 -2.69 5.17 24.78
N ALA A 334 -2.24 5.70 25.92
CA ALA A 334 -2.17 7.14 26.16
C ALA A 334 -0.73 7.59 26.43
N ILE A 335 -0.47 8.89 26.24
CA ILE A 335 0.85 9.53 26.44
C ILE A 335 1.17 9.81 27.94
N TRP A 336 0.38 9.21 28.85
CA TRP A 336 0.54 9.24 30.31
C TRP A 336 0.36 10.61 31.00
N TYR A 337 -0.09 11.61 30.27
CA TYR A 337 -0.62 12.87 30.79
C TYR A 337 -1.84 13.29 29.97
N GLU A 338 -2.73 14.04 30.60
CA GLU A 338 -3.96 14.52 29.95
C GLU A 338 -3.62 15.45 28.77
N VAL A 339 -4.27 15.20 27.65
CA VAL A 339 -4.32 16.07 26.48
C VAL A 339 -5.79 16.22 26.04
N ASP A 340 -6.11 17.32 25.38
CA ASP A 340 -7.47 17.60 24.90
C ASP A 340 -7.43 18.28 23.53
N GLY A 341 -8.52 18.19 22.75
CA GLY A 341 -8.58 18.75 21.39
C GLY A 341 -7.58 18.13 20.41
N THR A 342 -7.27 16.83 20.57
CA THR A 342 -6.34 16.11 19.68
C THR A 342 -7.03 15.57 18.43
N THR A 343 -6.26 15.33 17.37
CA THR A 343 -6.75 14.84 16.09
C THR A 343 -7.34 13.43 16.19
N ASP A 344 -6.67 12.52 16.89
CA ASP A 344 -7.10 11.12 17.06
C ASP A 344 -8.38 10.98 17.90
N ASP A 345 -8.50 11.77 18.97
CA ASP A 345 -9.73 11.86 19.75
C ASP A 345 -10.88 12.45 18.91
N TRP A 346 -10.61 13.44 18.07
CA TRP A 346 -11.62 14.00 17.17
C TRP A 346 -12.09 13.01 16.11
N THR A 347 -11.17 12.34 15.40
CA THR A 347 -11.53 11.37 14.34
C THR A 347 -12.31 10.17 14.91
N TYR A 348 -11.93 9.67 16.09
CA TYR A 348 -12.71 8.61 16.74
C TYR A 348 -14.01 9.13 17.38
N GLY A 349 -13.96 10.26 18.09
CA GLY A 349 -15.10 10.81 18.81
C GLY A 349 -16.23 11.31 17.91
N LYS A 350 -15.89 11.84 16.74
CA LYS A 350 -16.87 12.36 15.78
C LYS A 350 -17.32 11.34 14.74
N PHE A 351 -16.47 10.37 14.39
CA PHE A 351 -16.74 9.45 13.27
C PHE A 351 -16.66 7.96 13.63
N GLY A 352 -16.23 7.59 14.84
CA GLY A 352 -16.06 6.19 15.24
C GLY A 352 -14.88 5.47 14.57
N ILE A 353 -14.04 6.21 13.84
CA ILE A 353 -12.91 5.67 13.07
C ILE A 353 -11.80 5.25 14.03
N PRO A 354 -11.29 4.01 13.96
CA PRO A 354 -10.11 3.61 14.71
C PRO A 354 -8.95 4.54 14.35
N SER A 355 -8.43 5.25 15.35
CA SER A 355 -7.50 6.36 15.19
C SER A 355 -6.29 6.17 16.07
N TYR A 356 -5.10 6.43 15.53
CA TYR A 356 -3.84 6.18 16.22
C TYR A 356 -2.85 7.31 16.03
N THR A 357 -2.12 7.61 17.09
CA THR A 357 -0.96 8.49 17.05
C THR A 357 0.31 7.65 17.14
N PHE A 358 1.22 7.79 16.18
CA PHE A 358 2.55 7.17 16.23
C PHE A 358 3.60 8.22 16.59
N GLU A 359 4.30 8.02 17.70
CA GLU A 359 5.42 8.87 18.12
C GLU A 359 6.74 8.28 17.60
N VAL A 360 7.16 8.69 16.41
CA VAL A 360 8.27 8.08 15.66
C VAL A 360 9.62 8.44 16.27
N GLY A 361 10.43 7.41 16.53
CA GLY A 361 11.82 7.56 16.94
C GLY A 361 12.02 7.55 18.45
N PRO A 362 13.21 7.16 18.92
CA PRO A 362 13.45 6.88 20.34
C PRO A 362 13.67 8.12 21.19
N GLU A 363 13.51 7.96 22.50
CA GLU A 363 13.97 8.94 23.50
C GLU A 363 15.50 9.00 23.64
N TYR A 364 16.20 7.89 23.37
CA TYR A 364 17.63 7.73 23.60
C TYR A 364 18.41 7.31 22.34
N GLY A 365 19.74 7.46 22.39
CA GLY A 365 20.61 7.12 21.26
C GLY A 365 20.78 8.23 20.23
N THR A 366 21.30 7.88 19.05
CA THR A 366 21.66 8.83 18.00
C THR A 366 20.45 9.36 17.24
N CYS A 367 19.43 8.52 17.05
CA CYS A 367 18.22 8.85 16.29
C CYS A 367 17.11 9.51 17.14
N ARG A 368 17.46 10.06 18.31
CA ARG A 368 16.47 10.60 19.26
C ARG A 368 16.07 12.05 18.99
N GLY A 369 14.89 12.41 19.47
CA GLY A 369 14.42 13.79 19.52
C GLY A 369 13.77 14.25 18.21
N PHE A 370 13.43 15.54 18.16
CA PHE A 370 12.70 16.14 17.04
C PHE A 370 13.51 16.31 15.75
N PHE A 371 14.83 16.47 15.85
CA PHE A 371 15.73 16.70 14.72
C PHE A 371 16.83 15.62 14.62
N PRO A 372 16.47 14.34 14.39
CA PRO A 372 17.47 13.29 14.24
C PRO A 372 18.23 13.43 12.90
N PRO A 373 19.41 12.82 12.77
CA PRO A 373 20.09 12.72 11.48
C PRO A 373 19.19 12.05 10.44
N TYR A 374 19.15 12.57 9.21
CA TYR A 374 18.34 12.02 8.12
C TYR A 374 18.54 10.52 7.90
N ASP A 375 19.77 10.02 8.09
CA ASP A 375 20.11 8.60 7.89
C ASP A 375 19.29 7.66 8.80
N CYS A 376 18.70 8.15 9.88
CA CYS A 376 17.79 7.36 10.74
C CYS A 376 16.51 6.92 10.01
N ILE A 377 16.11 7.64 8.96
CA ILE A 377 14.94 7.27 8.15
C ILE A 377 15.21 6.01 7.33
N VAL A 378 16.43 5.86 6.81
CA VAL A 378 16.79 4.80 5.83
C VAL A 378 17.73 3.72 6.38
N GLY A 379 18.22 3.87 7.61
CA GLY A 379 19.09 2.89 8.26
C GLY A 379 20.35 3.51 8.84
N TYR A 380 20.32 3.85 10.13
CA TYR A 380 21.47 4.39 10.85
C TYR A 380 21.40 4.10 12.34
N ALA A 381 22.56 3.81 12.94
CA ALA A 381 22.70 3.56 14.37
C ALA A 381 21.72 2.51 14.95
N GLY A 382 21.38 1.49 14.15
CA GLY A 382 20.45 0.42 14.55
C GLY A 382 18.97 0.76 14.43
N ARG A 383 18.63 1.91 13.83
CA ARG A 383 17.27 2.35 13.55
C ARG A 383 17.05 2.53 12.06
N ASN A 384 15.84 2.28 11.59
CA ASN A 384 15.40 2.53 10.23
C ASN A 384 13.91 2.86 10.28
N PHE A 385 13.57 4.15 10.42
CA PHE A 385 12.19 4.57 10.67
C PHE A 385 11.22 4.15 9.54
N TRP A 386 11.69 4.13 8.28
CA TRP A 386 10.87 3.61 7.19
C TRP A 386 10.60 2.11 7.33
N ALA A 387 11.65 1.30 7.50
CA ALA A 387 11.48 -0.16 7.61
C ALA A 387 10.72 -0.57 8.88
N GLU A 388 10.83 0.20 9.97
CA GLU A 388 10.07 0.03 11.20
C GLU A 388 8.57 0.32 10.95
N ASN A 389 8.20 1.42 10.30
CA ASN A 389 6.79 1.84 10.23
C ASN A 389 6.02 1.33 9.00
N LYS A 390 6.70 1.05 7.87
CA LYS A 390 6.07 0.56 6.64
C LYS A 390 5.13 -0.65 6.86
N PRO A 391 5.52 -1.70 7.62
CA PRO A 391 4.62 -2.84 7.84
C PRO A 391 3.34 -2.46 8.59
N ALA A 392 3.41 -1.51 9.53
CA ALA A 392 2.23 -1.01 10.24
C ALA A 392 1.30 -0.20 9.33
N PHE A 393 1.85 0.63 8.42
CA PHE A 393 1.04 1.36 7.42
C PHE A 393 0.34 0.40 6.47
N LEU A 394 1.07 -0.60 5.97
CA LEU A 394 0.51 -1.62 5.10
C LEU A 394 -0.58 -2.41 5.81
N TYR A 395 -0.35 -2.80 7.07
CA TYR A 395 -1.36 -3.48 7.88
C TYR A 395 -2.61 -2.64 8.09
N ALA A 396 -2.47 -1.35 8.43
CA ALA A 396 -3.60 -0.42 8.54
C ALA A 396 -4.41 -0.40 7.25
N HIS A 397 -3.72 -0.26 6.11
CA HIS A 397 -4.35 -0.21 4.80
C HIS A 397 -5.12 -1.51 4.48
N LYS A 398 -4.54 -2.67 4.81
CA LYS A 398 -5.17 -3.99 4.63
C LYS A 398 -6.43 -4.18 5.47
N ILE A 399 -6.45 -3.71 6.72
CA ILE A 399 -7.60 -3.91 7.62
C ILE A 399 -8.68 -2.85 7.47
N ALA A 400 -8.47 -1.79 6.68
CA ALA A 400 -9.34 -0.62 6.60
C ALA A 400 -10.83 -0.95 6.29
N ARG A 401 -11.12 -2.10 5.68
CA ARG A 401 -12.48 -2.56 5.41
C ARG A 401 -13.30 -2.83 6.67
N THR A 402 -12.71 -3.51 7.65
CA THR A 402 -13.35 -3.98 8.88
C THR A 402 -12.35 -4.03 10.04
N PRO A 403 -11.67 -2.91 10.38
CA PRO A 403 -10.52 -2.91 11.29
C PRO A 403 -10.83 -3.51 12.68
N TYR A 404 -12.03 -3.24 13.21
CA TYR A 404 -12.47 -3.75 14.52
C TYR A 404 -12.73 -5.27 14.56
N MET A 405 -12.77 -5.95 13.42
CA MET A 405 -12.91 -7.40 13.31
C MET A 405 -11.59 -8.02 12.84
N THR A 406 -11.06 -7.54 11.72
CA THR A 406 -9.93 -8.16 11.00
C THR A 406 -8.66 -8.23 11.85
N ALA A 407 -8.45 -7.29 12.78
CA ALA A 407 -7.26 -7.29 13.64
C ALA A 407 -7.21 -8.41 14.69
N TYR A 408 -8.33 -9.11 14.92
CA TYR A 408 -8.37 -10.30 15.76
C TYR A 408 -7.90 -11.55 15.03
N GLY A 409 -7.88 -11.57 13.70
CA GLY A 409 -7.41 -12.71 12.94
C GLY A 409 -5.87 -12.82 12.81
N PRO A 410 -5.40 -13.94 12.25
CA PRO A 410 -3.98 -14.20 11.99
C PRO A 410 -3.51 -13.54 10.69
N ASP A 411 -2.21 -13.25 10.59
CA ASP A 411 -1.62 -12.66 9.38
C ASP A 411 -1.29 -13.75 8.35
N ALA A 412 -1.51 -13.46 7.07
CA ALA A 412 -1.01 -14.28 5.96
C ALA A 412 0.33 -13.71 5.45
N GLU A 413 1.34 -14.56 5.35
CA GLU A 413 2.73 -14.17 5.08
C GLU A 413 3.40 -15.15 4.11
N SER A 414 4.50 -14.71 3.49
CA SER A 414 5.37 -15.58 2.66
C SER A 414 4.64 -16.34 1.54
N LEU A 415 3.66 -15.70 0.89
CA LEU A 415 2.89 -16.31 -0.18
C LEU A 415 3.78 -16.64 -1.38
N ALA A 416 3.52 -17.76 -2.04
CA ALA A 416 4.21 -18.16 -3.26
C ALA A 416 3.31 -18.95 -4.22
N THR A 417 3.55 -18.78 -5.52
CA THR A 417 2.95 -19.58 -6.59
C THR A 417 4.02 -20.39 -7.31
N VAL A 418 3.81 -21.70 -7.47
CA VAL A 418 4.77 -22.61 -8.11
C VAL A 418 4.09 -23.46 -9.19
N PRO A 419 4.53 -23.37 -10.47
CA PRO A 419 5.40 -22.30 -11.00
C PRO A 419 4.65 -20.95 -10.99
N GLY A 420 5.34 -19.80 -11.02
CA GLY A 420 4.66 -18.49 -10.99
C GLY A 420 3.90 -18.11 -12.28
N ALA A 421 4.13 -18.86 -13.36
CA ALA A 421 3.46 -18.68 -14.65
C ALA A 421 3.14 -20.03 -15.30
N VAL A 422 1.95 -20.15 -15.88
CA VAL A 422 1.47 -21.38 -16.53
C VAL A 422 0.62 -21.08 -17.75
N SER A 423 0.53 -22.03 -18.68
CA SER A 423 -0.51 -22.00 -19.72
C SER A 423 -1.89 -22.24 -19.11
N ARG A 424 -2.91 -21.59 -19.64
CA ARG A 424 -4.31 -21.75 -19.22
C ARG A 424 -4.70 -23.24 -19.12
N GLY A 425 -5.35 -23.61 -18.02
CA GLY A 425 -5.77 -24.99 -17.73
C GLY A 425 -4.68 -25.86 -17.08
N THR A 426 -3.45 -25.35 -16.96
CA THR A 426 -2.42 -25.99 -16.13
C THR A 426 -2.55 -25.46 -14.70
N PRO A 427 -2.69 -26.32 -13.68
CA PRO A 427 -2.85 -25.87 -12.31
C PRO A 427 -1.57 -25.24 -11.74
N LEU A 428 -1.73 -24.32 -10.80
CA LEU A 428 -0.65 -23.72 -10.00
C LEU A 428 -0.73 -24.28 -8.57
N GLN A 429 0.40 -24.35 -7.87
CA GLN A 429 0.40 -24.54 -6.42
C GLN A 429 0.57 -23.20 -5.73
N LEU A 430 -0.37 -22.87 -4.84
CA LEU A 430 -0.34 -21.71 -3.95
C LEU A 430 0.05 -22.18 -2.56
N THR A 431 1.01 -21.50 -1.94
CA THR A 431 1.41 -21.72 -0.55
C THR A 431 1.44 -20.41 0.22
N ALA A 432 1.14 -20.45 1.52
CA ALA A 432 1.28 -19.32 2.43
C ALA A 432 1.63 -19.81 3.85
N ALA A 433 2.19 -18.94 4.68
CA ALA A 433 2.22 -19.11 6.12
C ALA A 433 1.09 -18.28 6.74
N ILE A 434 0.27 -18.89 7.58
CA ILE A 434 -0.73 -18.21 8.39
C ILE A 434 -0.21 -18.19 9.81
N ALA A 435 -0.08 -17.02 10.43
CA ALA A 435 0.52 -16.91 11.76
C ALA A 435 -0.21 -15.88 12.62
N ASP A 436 -0.52 -16.25 13.86
CA ASP A 436 -1.10 -15.31 14.81
C ASP A 436 -0.02 -14.62 15.65
N HIS A 437 0.64 -13.63 15.05
CA HIS A 437 1.66 -12.86 15.76
C HIS A 437 1.04 -11.87 16.74
N ARG A 438 1.53 -11.89 17.99
CA ARG A 438 1.05 -11.05 19.09
C ARG A 438 2.21 -10.49 19.90
N CYS A 439 2.03 -9.29 20.46
CA CYS A 439 2.97 -8.67 21.40
C CYS A 439 2.28 -8.32 22.72
N CYS A 440 3.03 -7.67 23.63
CA CYS A 440 2.41 -6.81 24.63
C CYS A 440 1.49 -7.55 25.63
N GLY A 441 1.74 -8.86 25.80
CA GLY A 441 1.00 -9.75 26.70
C GLY A 441 -0.22 -10.44 26.08
N ASP A 442 -0.49 -10.26 24.78
CA ASP A 442 -1.51 -11.04 24.07
C ASP A 442 -0.95 -12.41 23.67
N SER A 443 -1.79 -13.45 23.84
CA SER A 443 -1.44 -14.82 23.49
C SER A 443 -1.82 -15.13 22.04
N PRO A 444 -0.91 -15.71 21.24
CA PRO A 444 -1.24 -16.26 19.94
C PRO A 444 -2.39 -17.27 20.02
N GLN A 445 -3.27 -17.25 19.04
CA GLN A 445 -4.36 -18.19 18.85
C GLN A 445 -3.98 -19.27 17.83
N PRO A 446 -4.38 -20.53 18.05
CA PRO A 446 -4.31 -21.57 17.03
C PRO A 446 -4.98 -21.17 15.73
N ILE A 447 -4.42 -21.58 14.59
CA ILE A 447 -5.03 -21.42 13.27
C ILE A 447 -6.02 -22.56 13.03
N ALA A 448 -7.18 -22.25 12.47
CA ALA A 448 -8.26 -23.21 12.21
C ALA A 448 -8.71 -23.26 10.74
N GLY A 449 -8.27 -22.31 9.91
CA GLY A 449 -8.63 -22.29 8.50
C GLY A 449 -7.82 -21.29 7.69
N ALA A 450 -7.86 -21.46 6.37
CA ALA A 450 -7.37 -20.48 5.40
C ALA A 450 -8.12 -20.63 4.08
N GLU A 451 -8.25 -19.53 3.36
CA GLU A 451 -8.88 -19.49 2.04
C GLU A 451 -8.18 -18.50 1.14
N TYR A 452 -8.46 -18.60 -0.16
CA TYR A 452 -7.98 -17.66 -1.15
C TYR A 452 -9.05 -17.20 -2.13
N PHE A 453 -8.82 -16.02 -2.69
CA PHE A 453 -9.61 -15.38 -3.74
C PHE A 453 -8.72 -15.02 -4.93
N ILE A 454 -9.33 -14.78 -6.09
CA ILE A 454 -8.64 -14.41 -7.33
C ILE A 454 -9.16 -13.05 -7.77
N ASP A 455 -8.25 -12.09 -7.98
CA ASP A 455 -8.48 -10.74 -8.52
C ASP A 455 -9.39 -9.79 -7.70
N ALA A 456 -10.08 -10.26 -6.67
CA ALA A 456 -10.84 -9.40 -5.76
C ALA A 456 -10.97 -10.03 -4.37
N PRO A 457 -10.94 -9.24 -3.29
CA PRO A 457 -11.26 -9.74 -1.96
C PRO A 457 -12.75 -10.12 -1.90
N GLY A 458 -13.07 -11.21 -1.21
CA GLY A 458 -14.44 -11.66 -1.01
C GLY A 458 -14.93 -11.45 0.42
N GLU A 459 -16.07 -12.06 0.76
CA GLU A 459 -16.54 -12.17 2.13
C GLU A 459 -15.85 -13.34 2.83
N ASP A 460 -15.54 -13.17 4.11
CA ASP A 460 -14.94 -14.20 4.95
C ASP A 460 -15.70 -15.54 4.88
N GLY A 461 -14.97 -16.63 4.61
CA GLY A 461 -15.51 -17.98 4.53
C GLY A 461 -16.21 -18.32 3.21
N THR A 462 -16.13 -17.43 2.21
CA THR A 462 -16.68 -17.67 0.86
C THR A 462 -15.61 -18.01 -0.18
N GLY A 463 -14.35 -17.98 0.21
CA GLY A 463 -13.21 -18.23 -0.65
C GLY A 463 -12.99 -19.71 -0.95
N LEU A 464 -11.98 -19.97 -1.76
CA LEU A 464 -11.54 -21.32 -2.05
C LEU A 464 -10.65 -21.81 -0.89
N SER A 465 -11.04 -22.90 -0.25
CA SER A 465 -10.33 -23.40 0.94
C SER A 465 -8.89 -23.82 0.63
N MET A 466 -7.99 -23.56 1.58
CA MET A 466 -6.63 -24.10 1.62
C MET A 466 -6.53 -25.17 2.70
N ALA A 467 -5.55 -26.07 2.58
CA ALA A 467 -5.30 -27.15 3.54
C ALA A 467 -3.95 -26.94 4.25
N PRO A 468 -3.83 -27.31 5.54
CA PRO A 468 -2.55 -27.26 6.24
C PRO A 468 -1.61 -28.29 5.61
N ALA A 469 -0.34 -27.92 5.46
CA ALA A 469 0.65 -28.68 4.70
C ALA A 469 1.01 -30.01 5.35
N ASP A 470 0.92 -30.09 6.69
CA ASP A 470 1.11 -31.31 7.47
C ASP A 470 -0.18 -32.12 7.68
N GLY A 471 -1.32 -31.55 7.30
CA GLY A 471 -2.64 -32.19 7.32
C GLY A 471 -3.45 -31.93 8.58
N ASP A 472 -2.91 -31.21 9.57
CA ASP A 472 -3.57 -30.89 10.83
C ASP A 472 -3.63 -29.37 11.05
N TRP A 473 -4.66 -28.90 11.76
CA TRP A 473 -4.72 -27.52 12.23
C TRP A 473 -4.46 -27.51 13.74
N GLY A 474 -4.04 -26.37 14.28
CA GLY A 474 -4.06 -26.11 15.71
C GLY A 474 -2.79 -25.48 16.26
N ASP A 475 -1.77 -25.27 15.44
CA ASP A 475 -0.61 -24.48 15.84
C ASP A 475 -0.89 -22.97 15.66
N PRO A 476 -0.22 -22.09 16.42
CA PRO A 476 -0.32 -20.64 16.21
C PRO A 476 0.27 -20.15 14.89
N SER A 477 0.96 -21.03 14.16
CA SER A 477 1.42 -20.77 12.80
C SER A 477 1.36 -22.05 11.98
N GLU A 478 0.74 -21.95 10.81
CA GLU A 478 0.49 -23.07 9.90
C GLU A 478 0.94 -22.73 8.49
N VAL A 479 1.59 -23.67 7.81
CA VAL A 479 1.85 -23.56 6.37
C VAL A 479 0.64 -24.13 5.64
N VAL A 480 0.03 -23.36 4.75
CA VAL A 480 -1.17 -23.75 4.01
C VAL A 480 -0.89 -23.89 2.53
N THR A 481 -1.59 -24.80 1.87
CA THR A 481 -1.43 -25.10 0.44
C THR A 481 -2.77 -25.24 -0.28
N ALA A 482 -2.81 -24.86 -1.55
CA ALA A 482 -3.94 -25.10 -2.45
C ALA A 482 -3.48 -25.27 -3.90
N THR A 483 -4.22 -26.07 -4.66
CA THR A 483 -4.08 -26.15 -6.12
C THR A 483 -5.07 -25.20 -6.76
N VAL A 484 -4.57 -24.24 -7.53
CA VAL A 484 -5.37 -23.21 -8.22
C VAL A 484 -5.69 -23.69 -9.64
N ASP A 485 -6.99 -23.74 -9.97
CA ASP A 485 -7.45 -24.03 -11.32
C ASP A 485 -7.39 -22.78 -12.20
N THR A 486 -6.58 -22.84 -13.26
CA THR A 486 -6.40 -21.72 -14.21
C THR A 486 -7.26 -21.84 -15.45
N SER A 487 -8.11 -22.88 -15.58
CA SER A 487 -8.93 -23.11 -16.77
C SER A 487 -9.94 -21.98 -17.03
N GLY A 488 -10.47 -21.36 -15.98
CA GLY A 488 -11.39 -20.23 -16.03
C GLY A 488 -10.72 -18.87 -16.22
N LEU A 489 -9.41 -18.77 -16.03
CA LEU A 489 -8.70 -17.50 -16.01
C LEU A 489 -8.33 -17.02 -17.43
N ALA A 490 -8.44 -15.71 -17.65
CA ALA A 490 -7.99 -15.08 -18.88
C ALA A 490 -6.46 -15.07 -18.95
N PRO A 491 -5.83 -14.98 -20.14
CA PRO A 491 -4.41 -14.72 -20.22
C PRO A 491 -4.07 -13.35 -19.62
N GLY A 492 -3.02 -13.30 -18.80
CA GLY A 492 -2.62 -12.09 -18.08
C GLY A 492 -2.07 -12.39 -16.70
N GLN A 493 -1.76 -11.31 -15.98
CA GLN A 493 -1.39 -11.36 -14.58
C GLN A 493 -2.67 -11.32 -13.72
N HIS A 494 -2.70 -12.17 -12.70
CA HIS A 494 -3.73 -12.26 -11.68
C HIS A 494 -3.08 -12.13 -10.31
N TYR A 495 -3.79 -11.64 -9.31
CA TYR A 495 -3.35 -11.75 -7.91
C TYR A 495 -4.25 -12.70 -7.13
N LEU A 496 -3.62 -13.53 -6.31
CA LEU A 496 -4.26 -14.47 -5.40
C LEU A 496 -4.19 -13.87 -4.00
N LEU A 497 -5.35 -13.60 -3.40
CA LEU A 497 -5.49 -13.03 -2.06
C LEU A 497 -5.70 -14.15 -1.07
N VAL A 498 -4.81 -14.30 -0.09
CA VAL A 498 -4.90 -15.31 0.98
C VAL A 498 -5.14 -14.62 2.30
N HIS A 499 -6.00 -15.21 3.12
CA HIS A 499 -6.10 -14.89 4.55
C HIS A 499 -6.43 -16.13 5.36
N GLY A 500 -6.22 -16.04 6.68
CA GLY A 500 -6.41 -17.13 7.62
C GLY A 500 -7.49 -16.84 8.65
N GLN A 501 -7.98 -17.90 9.29
CA GLN A 501 -8.91 -17.87 10.40
C GLN A 501 -8.27 -18.50 11.63
N ASN A 502 -8.39 -17.86 12.78
CA ASN A 502 -8.01 -18.46 14.06
C ASN A 502 -9.12 -19.39 14.61
N ASP A 503 -8.84 -20.13 15.69
CA ASP A 503 -9.80 -21.06 16.32
C ASP A 503 -10.95 -20.37 17.08
N ASN A 504 -10.89 -19.04 17.24
CA ASN A 504 -12.03 -18.24 17.73
C ASN A 504 -13.00 -17.86 16.60
N GLY A 505 -12.63 -18.13 15.34
CA GLY A 505 -13.42 -17.80 14.16
C GLY A 505 -13.11 -16.44 13.55
N ASP A 506 -12.08 -15.73 14.03
CA ASP A 506 -11.70 -14.41 13.50
C ASP A 506 -10.80 -14.56 12.27
N TRP A 507 -11.18 -13.88 11.19
CA TRP A 507 -10.41 -13.80 9.96
C TRP A 507 -9.45 -12.62 9.98
N GLY A 508 -8.25 -12.83 9.46
CA GLY A 508 -7.20 -11.81 9.39
C GLY A 508 -7.14 -11.07 8.06
N PRO A 509 -6.16 -10.18 7.87
CA PRO A 509 -6.03 -9.41 6.64
C PRO A 509 -5.63 -10.27 5.44
N PHE A 510 -6.04 -9.83 4.25
CA PHE A 510 -5.53 -10.38 3.00
C PHE A 510 -4.08 -10.00 2.76
N THR A 511 -3.32 -10.97 2.25
CA THR A 511 -2.02 -10.76 1.60
C THR A 511 -2.08 -11.35 0.20
N ALA A 512 -1.40 -10.74 -0.76
CA ALA A 512 -1.48 -11.15 -2.15
C ALA A 512 -0.17 -11.71 -2.74
N VAL A 513 -0.31 -12.54 -3.77
CA VAL A 513 0.79 -12.99 -4.63
C VAL A 513 0.35 -13.02 -6.08
N PHE A 514 1.25 -12.70 -7.01
CA PHE A 514 0.94 -12.81 -8.43
C PHE A 514 0.96 -14.24 -8.96
N ALA A 515 0.11 -14.50 -9.94
CA ALA A 515 0.09 -15.66 -10.81
C ALA A 515 -0.09 -15.20 -12.25
N THR A 516 0.67 -15.74 -13.20
CA THR A 516 0.53 -15.38 -14.62
C THR A 516 -0.04 -16.52 -15.44
N VAL A 517 -1.12 -16.26 -16.16
CA VAL A 517 -1.66 -17.14 -17.18
C VAL A 517 -1.10 -16.70 -18.53
N LEU A 518 -0.27 -17.54 -19.12
CA LEU A 518 0.45 -17.22 -20.35
C LEU A 518 -0.49 -17.08 -21.55
N THR A 519 -0.25 -16.06 -22.38
CA THR A 519 -0.91 -15.92 -23.68
C THR A 519 -0.59 -17.12 -24.56
N PRO A 520 -1.60 -17.79 -25.16
CA PRO A 520 -1.35 -18.90 -26.06
C PRO A 520 -0.60 -18.42 -27.31
N THR A 521 0.45 -19.15 -27.67
CA THR A 521 1.19 -18.94 -28.92
C THR A 521 0.87 -20.06 -29.89
N TYR A 522 0.62 -19.73 -31.15
CA TYR A 522 0.34 -20.69 -32.20
C TYR A 522 1.53 -20.78 -33.16
N GLY A 523 1.82 -21.99 -33.62
CA GLY A 523 2.96 -22.27 -34.49
C GLY A 523 2.79 -23.60 -35.19
N VAL A 524 3.28 -23.70 -36.43
CA VAL A 524 3.22 -24.94 -37.21
C VAL A 524 4.49 -25.08 -38.05
N ALA A 525 4.98 -26.32 -38.18
CA ALA A 525 5.98 -26.69 -39.17
C ALA A 525 5.47 -27.85 -40.02
N LEU A 526 5.63 -27.74 -41.34
CA LEU A 526 5.26 -28.77 -42.30
C LEU A 526 6.52 -29.32 -42.97
N THR A 527 6.91 -30.53 -42.58
CA THR A 527 8.18 -31.14 -43.02
C THR A 527 7.98 -32.39 -43.89
N PRO A 528 8.89 -32.66 -44.85
CA PRO A 528 9.97 -31.78 -45.29
C PRO A 528 9.45 -30.52 -46.01
N VAL A 529 10.19 -29.41 -45.93
CA VAL A 529 9.83 -28.14 -46.61
C VAL A 529 9.75 -28.31 -48.13
N THR A 530 10.58 -29.21 -48.68
CA THR A 530 10.49 -29.62 -50.08
C THR A 530 10.70 -31.12 -50.22
N ALA A 531 9.98 -31.75 -51.15
CA ALA A 531 10.23 -33.14 -51.54
C ALA A 531 10.14 -33.32 -53.05
N THR A 532 10.93 -34.23 -53.61
CA THR A 532 10.90 -34.56 -55.03
C THR A 532 10.86 -36.06 -55.22
N GLN A 533 9.97 -36.54 -56.07
CA GLN A 533 9.86 -37.95 -56.44
C GLN A 533 9.59 -38.12 -57.94
N THR A 534 9.77 -39.33 -58.44
CA THR A 534 9.48 -39.70 -59.83
C THR A 534 8.36 -40.74 -59.88
N GLY A 535 7.49 -40.66 -60.88
CA GLY A 535 6.42 -41.63 -61.12
C GLY A 535 6.28 -41.98 -62.60
N ASN A 536 5.85 -43.20 -62.91
CA ASN A 536 5.52 -43.55 -64.30
C ASN A 536 4.16 -42.96 -64.70
N ILE A 537 3.94 -42.84 -66.01
CA ILE A 537 2.66 -42.39 -66.57
C ILE A 537 1.53 -43.30 -66.08
N GLY A 538 0.49 -42.70 -65.48
CA GLY A 538 -0.66 -43.42 -64.94
C GLY A 538 -0.50 -43.99 -63.53
N GLU A 539 0.65 -43.80 -62.88
CA GLU A 539 0.87 -44.18 -61.48
C GLU A 539 0.65 -43.01 -60.51
N SER A 540 0.35 -43.33 -59.26
CA SER A 540 0.25 -42.36 -58.18
C SER A 540 1.54 -42.33 -57.35
N VAL A 541 2.04 -41.12 -57.09
CA VAL A 541 3.20 -40.87 -56.23
C VAL A 541 2.71 -40.34 -54.89
N THR A 542 3.13 -40.99 -53.80
CA THR A 542 2.73 -40.62 -52.44
C THR A 542 3.88 -39.93 -51.71
N TYR A 543 3.64 -38.71 -51.22
CA TYR A 543 4.50 -37.99 -50.29
C TYR A 543 3.99 -38.16 -48.87
N THR A 544 4.90 -38.31 -47.91
CA THR A 544 4.57 -38.28 -46.48
C THR A 544 5.12 -36.99 -45.90
N LEU A 545 4.22 -36.15 -45.39
CA LEU A 545 4.51 -34.93 -44.67
C LEU A 545 4.25 -35.13 -43.19
N THR A 546 4.91 -34.34 -42.37
CA THR A 546 4.71 -34.28 -40.92
C THR A 546 4.33 -32.86 -40.54
N VAL A 547 3.12 -32.69 -40.03
CA VAL A 547 2.66 -31.45 -39.40
C VAL A 547 3.11 -31.51 -37.94
N THR A 548 3.88 -30.53 -37.50
CA THR A 548 4.35 -30.40 -36.10
C THR A 548 3.79 -29.12 -35.49
N ASN A 549 3.20 -29.23 -34.31
CA ASN A 549 2.76 -28.06 -33.55
C ASN A 549 3.96 -27.41 -32.85
N LEU A 550 4.27 -26.16 -33.22
CA LEU A 550 5.33 -25.36 -32.60
C LEU A 550 4.79 -24.34 -31.58
N GLY A 551 3.47 -24.24 -31.44
CA GLY A 551 2.80 -23.39 -30.46
C GLY A 551 2.84 -23.95 -29.04
N SER A 552 2.37 -23.15 -28.10
CA SER A 552 2.31 -23.47 -26.66
C SER A 552 1.00 -24.13 -26.24
N VAL A 553 0.03 -24.28 -27.14
CA VAL A 553 -1.27 -24.93 -26.86
C VAL A 553 -1.60 -25.99 -27.90
N THR A 554 -2.43 -26.96 -27.52
CA THR A 554 -3.00 -27.94 -28.45
C THR A 554 -3.78 -27.24 -29.54
N ASP A 555 -3.58 -27.66 -30.78
CA ASP A 555 -4.18 -27.02 -31.95
C ASP A 555 -4.56 -28.07 -33.01
N THR A 556 -5.36 -27.64 -34.00
CA THR A 556 -5.70 -28.40 -35.20
C THR A 556 -5.28 -27.62 -36.42
N TYR A 557 -4.86 -28.30 -37.48
CA TYR A 557 -4.35 -27.66 -38.68
C TYR A 557 -5.22 -28.00 -39.88
N THR A 558 -5.70 -26.98 -40.58
CA THR A 558 -6.34 -27.13 -41.89
C THR A 558 -5.28 -27.22 -42.96
N LEU A 559 -5.42 -28.20 -43.85
CA LEU A 559 -4.51 -28.50 -44.94
C LEU A 559 -5.15 -28.13 -46.27
N ALA A 560 -4.48 -27.30 -47.03
CA ALA A 560 -4.92 -26.87 -48.35
C ALA A 560 -3.88 -27.20 -49.41
N LEU A 561 -4.36 -27.56 -50.60
CA LEU A 561 -3.55 -27.76 -51.79
C LEU A 561 -3.63 -26.53 -52.69
N SER A 562 -2.50 -26.14 -53.27
CA SER A 562 -2.43 -25.10 -54.29
C SER A 562 -1.31 -25.38 -55.30
N ASN A 563 -1.27 -24.58 -56.37
CA ASN A 563 -0.23 -24.60 -57.40
C ASN A 563 -0.07 -25.88 -58.22
N HIS A 564 -1.01 -26.83 -58.16
CA HIS A 564 -0.91 -28.12 -58.85
C HIS A 564 -1.79 -28.19 -60.11
N VAL A 565 -1.33 -28.92 -61.12
CA VAL A 565 -2.07 -29.19 -62.37
C VAL A 565 -2.53 -30.64 -62.44
N TRP A 566 -1.75 -31.57 -61.87
CA TRP A 566 -2.11 -32.98 -61.82
C TRP A 566 -3.12 -33.25 -60.70
N THR A 567 -3.91 -34.31 -60.86
CA THR A 567 -4.88 -34.73 -59.83
C THR A 567 -4.13 -35.03 -58.54
N THR A 568 -4.43 -34.27 -57.49
CA THR A 568 -3.75 -34.38 -56.20
C THR A 568 -4.78 -34.48 -55.08
N THR A 569 -4.54 -35.39 -54.13
CA THR A 569 -5.43 -35.62 -52.98
C THR A 569 -4.65 -35.64 -51.67
N LEU A 570 -5.29 -35.18 -50.60
CA LEU A 570 -4.79 -35.27 -49.22
C LEU A 570 -5.47 -36.43 -48.50
N SER A 571 -4.73 -37.17 -47.68
CA SER A 571 -5.30 -38.21 -46.82
C SER A 571 -6.27 -37.66 -45.78
N ILE A 572 -6.04 -36.42 -45.33
CA ILE A 572 -6.88 -35.65 -44.41
C ILE A 572 -6.82 -34.16 -44.77
N THR A 573 -7.91 -33.42 -44.58
CA THR A 573 -7.96 -31.96 -44.79
C THR A 573 -7.84 -31.17 -43.49
N THR A 574 -8.02 -31.82 -42.35
CA THR A 574 -7.83 -31.25 -41.02
C THR A 574 -7.18 -32.31 -40.14
N THR A 575 -6.17 -31.93 -39.35
CA THR A 575 -5.55 -32.85 -38.39
C THR A 575 -6.50 -33.14 -37.23
N ALA A 576 -6.27 -34.27 -36.53
CA ALA A 576 -6.71 -34.37 -35.14
C ALA A 576 -5.97 -33.33 -34.27
N GLU A 577 -6.38 -33.18 -33.01
CA GLU A 577 -5.67 -32.33 -32.06
C GLU A 577 -4.19 -32.75 -31.95
N VAL A 578 -3.30 -31.77 -32.10
CA VAL A 578 -1.85 -31.94 -32.00
C VAL A 578 -1.39 -31.15 -30.78
N ALA A 579 -0.97 -31.84 -29.73
CA ALA A 579 -0.40 -31.21 -28.53
C ALA A 579 0.88 -30.41 -28.87
N PRO A 580 1.31 -29.45 -28.03
CA PRO A 580 2.59 -28.74 -28.21
C PRO A 580 3.76 -29.70 -28.43
N LEU A 581 4.61 -29.41 -29.43
CA LEU A 581 5.70 -30.27 -29.91
C LEU A 581 5.27 -31.65 -30.45
N GLY A 582 3.97 -31.95 -30.46
CA GLY A 582 3.41 -33.13 -31.08
C GLY A 582 3.44 -33.04 -32.60
N SER A 583 3.28 -34.20 -33.25
CA SER A 583 3.29 -34.28 -34.70
C SER A 583 2.29 -35.30 -35.24
N VAL A 584 1.80 -35.06 -36.45
CA VAL A 584 0.91 -35.98 -37.18
C VAL A 584 1.37 -36.12 -38.63
N GLY A 585 1.36 -37.37 -39.12
CA GLY A 585 1.68 -37.68 -40.51
C GLY A 585 0.50 -37.42 -41.44
N VAL A 586 0.76 -36.81 -42.59
CA VAL A 586 -0.19 -36.55 -43.67
C VAL A 586 0.36 -37.13 -44.96
N GLN A 587 -0.48 -37.82 -45.74
CA GLN A 587 -0.10 -38.28 -47.06
C GLN A 587 -0.69 -37.38 -48.14
N VAL A 588 0.13 -37.07 -49.15
CA VAL A 588 -0.28 -36.33 -50.35
C VAL A 588 -0.04 -37.22 -51.55
N MET A 589 -1.09 -37.54 -52.29
CA MET A 589 -1.02 -38.43 -53.45
C MET A 589 -1.19 -37.61 -54.73
N VAL A 590 -0.23 -37.72 -55.65
CA VAL A 590 -0.23 -37.04 -56.96
C VAL A 590 -0.35 -38.10 -58.05
N GLU A 591 -1.38 -38.04 -58.89
CA GLU A 591 -1.56 -38.95 -60.03
C GLU A 591 -0.87 -38.41 -61.27
N VAL A 592 0.07 -39.16 -61.85
CA VAL A 592 0.74 -38.78 -63.10
C VAL A 592 -0.23 -38.98 -64.28
N PRO A 593 -0.65 -37.91 -65.01
CA PRO A 593 -1.64 -38.04 -66.07
C PRO A 593 -1.15 -38.91 -67.23
N LEU A 594 -2.07 -39.66 -67.85
CA LEU A 594 -1.77 -40.43 -69.08
C LEU A 594 -1.28 -39.57 -70.25
N SER A 595 -1.57 -38.27 -70.22
CA SER A 595 -1.13 -37.28 -71.21
C SER A 595 0.23 -36.65 -70.92
N ALA A 596 0.85 -36.95 -69.78
CA ALA A 596 2.11 -36.32 -69.38
C ALA A 596 3.29 -36.83 -70.21
N GLY A 597 4.18 -35.94 -70.62
CA GLY A 597 5.41 -36.27 -71.36
C GLY A 597 6.53 -36.75 -70.44
N ALA A 598 7.46 -37.56 -70.97
CA ALA A 598 8.66 -37.96 -70.22
C ALA A 598 9.47 -36.73 -69.76
N GLY A 599 9.86 -36.70 -68.49
CA GLY A 599 10.55 -35.57 -67.87
C GLY A 599 9.66 -34.36 -67.56
N GLN A 600 8.35 -34.40 -67.82
CA GLN A 600 7.41 -33.36 -67.38
C GLN A 600 7.29 -33.38 -65.85
N THR A 601 7.10 -32.20 -65.25
CA THR A 601 6.96 -32.03 -63.81
C THR A 601 5.64 -31.38 -63.45
N ASP A 602 5.09 -31.73 -62.28
CA ASP A 602 4.08 -30.93 -61.57
C ASP A 602 4.57 -30.60 -60.18
N THR A 603 4.17 -29.44 -59.67
CA THR A 603 4.54 -28.98 -58.34
C THR A 603 3.29 -28.70 -57.53
N VAL A 604 3.17 -29.31 -56.36
CA VAL A 604 2.06 -29.09 -55.44
C VAL A 604 2.59 -28.29 -54.26
N THR A 605 1.91 -27.21 -53.88
CA THR A 605 2.13 -26.55 -52.59
C THR A 605 1.07 -27.02 -51.61
N VAL A 606 1.50 -27.59 -50.49
CA VAL A 606 0.64 -27.98 -49.37
C VAL A 606 0.84 -26.95 -48.28
N THR A 607 -0.23 -26.33 -47.80
CA THR A 607 -0.17 -25.37 -46.70
C THR A 607 -0.92 -25.93 -45.50
N ALA A 608 -0.28 -25.95 -44.33
CA ALA A 608 -0.90 -26.20 -43.05
C ALA A 608 -1.15 -24.87 -42.35
N THR A 609 -2.40 -24.57 -42.00
CA THR A 609 -2.81 -23.34 -41.31
C THR A 609 -3.41 -23.71 -39.96
N SER A 610 -2.96 -23.04 -38.90
CA SER A 610 -3.52 -23.18 -37.54
C SER A 610 -5.01 -22.82 -37.53
N GLN A 611 -5.82 -23.58 -36.79
CA GLN A 611 -7.22 -23.21 -36.55
C GLN A 611 -7.37 -22.31 -35.32
N GLY A 612 -6.43 -22.36 -34.37
CA GLY A 612 -6.39 -21.45 -33.25
C GLY A 612 -5.95 -20.02 -33.61
N ASP A 613 -5.11 -19.86 -34.64
CA ASP A 613 -4.78 -18.57 -35.26
C ASP A 613 -4.62 -18.72 -36.78
N GLY A 614 -5.64 -18.29 -37.53
CA GLY A 614 -5.67 -18.40 -38.99
C GLY A 614 -4.58 -17.60 -39.73
N THR A 615 -3.81 -16.77 -39.04
CA THR A 615 -2.66 -16.05 -39.61
C THR A 615 -1.38 -16.88 -39.59
N VAL A 616 -1.33 -17.95 -38.78
CA VAL A 616 -0.17 -18.84 -38.63
C VAL A 616 -0.27 -20.01 -39.60
N SER A 617 0.71 -20.13 -40.49
CA SER A 617 0.78 -21.24 -41.44
C SER A 617 2.22 -21.58 -41.84
N ASP A 618 2.43 -22.80 -42.33
CA ASP A 618 3.67 -23.24 -42.97
C ASP A 618 3.34 -24.07 -44.22
N SER A 619 4.27 -24.12 -45.17
CA SER A 619 4.04 -24.76 -46.47
C SER A 619 5.17 -25.69 -46.88
N SER A 620 4.79 -26.77 -47.57
CA SER A 620 5.69 -27.73 -48.18
C SER A 620 5.47 -27.77 -49.69
N VAL A 621 6.56 -27.83 -50.47
CA VAL A 621 6.52 -27.87 -51.93
C VAL A 621 6.96 -29.24 -52.44
N LEU A 622 6.08 -29.92 -53.16
CA LEU A 622 6.27 -31.28 -53.66
C LEU A 622 6.41 -31.27 -55.17
N THR A 623 7.51 -31.78 -55.70
CA THR A 623 7.74 -31.83 -57.16
C THR A 623 7.76 -33.27 -57.66
N THR A 624 6.79 -33.64 -58.49
CA THR A 624 6.73 -34.97 -59.11
C THR A 624 7.20 -34.88 -60.56
N THR A 625 8.12 -35.75 -60.97
CA THR A 625 8.65 -35.81 -62.35
C THR A 625 8.29 -37.12 -63.03
N VAL A 626 7.82 -37.08 -64.27
CA VAL A 626 7.56 -38.29 -65.08
C VAL A 626 8.87 -39.01 -65.39
N CYS A 627 8.95 -40.30 -65.09
CA CYS A 627 10.10 -41.14 -65.43
C CYS A 627 10.47 -41.03 -66.91
N VAL A 628 11.77 -40.89 -67.20
CA VAL A 628 12.30 -40.99 -68.57
C VAL A 628 12.70 -42.45 -68.78
N PRO A 629 12.07 -43.20 -69.69
CA PRO A 629 12.50 -44.57 -69.99
C PRO A 629 13.92 -44.54 -70.55
N VAL A 630 14.82 -45.29 -69.90
CA VAL A 630 16.25 -45.39 -70.25
C VAL A 630 16.45 -46.34 -71.42
#